data_AF-A0A5S5C9I2-F1
#
_entry.id   AF-A0A5S5C9I2-F1
#
_cell.length_a   1.000
_cell.length_b   1.000
_cell.length_c   1.000
_cell.angle_alpha   90.00
_cell.angle_beta   90.00
_cell.angle_gamma   90.00
#
_symmetry.space_group_name_H-M   'P 1'
#
loop_
_entity.id
_entity.type
_entity.pdbx_description
1 polymer ?
#
loop_
_entity_poly.entity_id
_entity_poly.type
_entity_poly.pdbx_seq_one_letter_code
_entity_poly.pdbx_strand_id
1 'polypeptide(L)'
;MIKRTLFFANPAYLSTKNDQLLVQFPEEEKQKAKVAIEDIGYIVLEHPQITITNGLLMKLIQNKTAVITCDQQHMPCSFLQPLVGHSEQSERIRYQLSASLPLKKNLWQQTVQVKIENQARHLLERGRNA
;
A
#
# COMPACT_ATOMS: atom_id res chain seq x y z
N MET A 1 -15.52 2.77 -0.07
CA MET A 1 -15.10 3.73 0.98
C MET A 1 -13.70 4.22 0.63
N ILE A 2 -13.45 5.52 0.66
CA ILE A 2 -12.12 6.09 0.38
C ILE A 2 -11.23 5.81 1.58
N LYS A 3 -10.15 5.05 1.38
CA LYS A 3 -9.16 4.78 2.42
C LYS A 3 -8.07 5.86 2.41
N ARG A 4 -7.55 6.21 3.59
CA ARG A 4 -6.47 7.17 3.79
C ARG A 4 -5.10 6.55 3.53
N THR A 5 -4.19 7.37 3.02
CA THR A 5 -2.76 7.08 2.99
C THR A 5 -2.08 7.88 4.09
N LEU A 6 -1.40 7.21 5.01
CA LEU A 6 -0.62 7.83 6.08
C LEU A 6 0.87 7.75 5.73
N PHE A 7 1.56 8.87 5.81
CA PHE A 7 2.97 9.00 5.48
C PHE A 7 3.75 9.48 6.70
N PHE A 8 4.79 8.74 7.09
CA PHE A 8 5.60 9.01 8.27
C PHE A 8 7.04 9.37 7.86
N ALA A 9 7.28 10.69 7.75
CA ALA A 9 8.59 11.27 7.41
C ALA A 9 9.39 11.76 8.63
N ASN A 10 8.84 11.67 9.84
CA ASN A 10 9.47 12.10 11.09
C ASN A 10 9.62 10.91 12.06
N PRO A 11 10.50 10.99 13.07
CA PRO A 11 10.55 10.01 14.16
C PRO A 11 9.17 9.80 14.78
N ALA A 12 8.73 8.55 14.92
CA ALA A 12 7.40 8.24 15.43
C ALA A 12 7.35 6.89 16.14
N TYR A 13 6.56 6.82 17.20
CA TYR A 13 6.18 5.59 17.89
C TYR A 13 4.75 5.23 17.50
N LEU A 14 4.60 4.11 16.78
CA LEU A 14 3.36 3.62 16.23
C LEU A 14 2.88 2.39 17.01
N SER A 15 1.69 2.49 17.58
CA SER A 15 1.07 1.41 18.34
C SER A 15 -0.43 1.34 18.08
N THR A 16 -1.13 0.41 18.72
CA THR A 16 -2.58 0.28 18.58
C THR A 16 -3.27 0.25 19.94
N LYS A 17 -4.47 0.84 20.01
CA LYS A 17 -5.41 0.73 21.13
C LYS A 17 -6.84 0.88 20.62
N ASN A 18 -7.74 -0.01 21.04
CA ASN A 18 -9.16 0.02 20.68
C ASN A 18 -9.40 0.11 19.16
N ASP A 19 -8.67 -0.72 18.38
CA ASP A 19 -8.70 -0.73 16.90
C ASP A 19 -8.34 0.61 16.23
N GLN A 20 -7.68 1.49 16.96
CA GLN A 20 -7.09 2.73 16.45
C GLN A 20 -5.57 2.58 16.38
N LEU A 21 -4.98 3.13 15.32
CA LEU A 21 -3.57 3.50 15.25
C LEU A 21 -3.35 4.67 16.21
N LEU A 22 -2.40 4.51 17.12
CA LEU A 22 -1.88 5.56 17.98
C LEU A 22 -0.52 6.03 17.43
N VAL A 23 -0.38 7.34 17.24
CA VAL A 23 0.86 7.97 16.82
C VAL A 23 1.36 8.87 17.95
N GLN A 24 2.62 8.67 18.34
CA GLN A 24 3.33 9.54 19.27
C GLN A 24 4.64 10.01 18.63
N PHE A 25 4.88 11.31 18.64
CA PHE A 25 6.13 11.91 18.16
C PHE A 25 7.09 12.09 19.34
N PRO A 26 8.36 11.65 19.26
CA PRO A 26 9.31 11.71 20.38
C PRO A 26 9.71 13.13 20.78
N GLU A 27 9.83 14.03 19.81
CA GLU A 27 10.41 15.37 19.98
C GLU A 27 9.36 16.48 20.09
N GLU A 28 8.08 16.13 20.05
CA GLU A 28 7.00 17.10 20.05
C GLU A 28 6.09 16.88 21.26
N GLU A 29 5.77 17.93 22.03
CA GLU A 29 4.64 17.94 22.98
C GLU A 29 3.27 17.88 22.26
N LYS A 30 3.24 17.39 21.03
CA LYS A 30 1.99 17.22 20.29
C LYS A 30 1.14 16.14 20.94
N GLN A 31 -0.17 16.40 20.96
CA GLN A 31 -1.13 15.41 21.39
C GLN A 31 -1.03 14.15 20.52
N LYS A 32 -1.21 12.99 21.17
CA LYS A 32 -1.27 11.70 20.49
C LYS A 32 -2.36 11.72 19.43
N ALA A 33 -1.98 11.54 18.18
CA ALA A 33 -2.95 11.41 17.09
C ALA A 33 -3.51 9.99 17.08
N LYS A 34 -4.80 9.87 16.72
CA LYS A 34 -5.48 8.59 16.56
C LYS A 34 -6.14 8.50 15.19
N VAL A 35 -6.04 7.34 14.56
CA VAL A 35 -6.69 7.05 13.28
C VAL A 35 -7.34 5.66 13.38
N ALA A 36 -8.61 5.53 13.01
CA ALA A 36 -9.26 4.22 12.95
C ALA A 36 -8.53 3.33 11.91
N ILE A 37 -8.21 2.09 12.27
CA ILE A 37 -7.39 1.23 11.39
C ILE A 37 -8.15 0.86 10.10
N GLU A 38 -9.48 0.74 10.18
CA GLU A 38 -10.34 0.44 9.02
C GLU A 38 -10.25 1.50 7.90
N ASP A 39 -9.99 2.75 8.28
CA ASP A 39 -9.85 3.87 7.37
C ASP A 39 -8.49 3.89 6.65
N ILE A 40 -7.53 3.06 7.06
CA ILE A 40 -6.15 3.10 6.54
C ILE A 40 -6.00 2.13 5.36
N GLY A 41 -5.67 2.68 4.20
CA GLY A 41 -5.39 1.91 2.98
C GLY A 41 -3.91 1.66 2.82
N TYR A 42 -3.10 2.68 3.06
CA TYR A 42 -1.65 2.63 2.94
C TYR A 42 -1.01 3.31 4.14
N ILE A 43 0.08 2.72 4.63
CA ILE A 43 1.00 3.34 5.56
C ILE A 43 2.41 3.27 4.96
N VAL A 44 3.04 4.42 4.82
CA VAL A 44 4.39 4.56 4.25
C VAL A 44 5.32 5.00 5.38
N LEU A 45 6.27 4.13 5.71
CA LEU A 45 7.23 4.27 6.79
C LEU A 45 8.58 4.67 6.18
N GLU A 46 8.86 5.96 6.17
CA GLU A 46 10.03 6.49 5.49
C GLU A 46 11.17 6.78 6.48
N HIS A 47 10.86 7.42 7.61
CA HIS A 47 11.89 7.84 8.54
C HIS A 47 12.55 6.65 9.26
N PRO A 48 13.90 6.57 9.36
CA PRO A 48 14.59 5.43 9.96
C PRO A 48 14.32 5.27 11.47
N GLN A 49 13.91 6.34 12.16
CA GLN A 49 13.57 6.33 13.59
C GLN A 49 12.08 6.06 13.87
N ILE A 50 11.41 5.28 13.02
CA ILE A 50 10.06 4.81 13.30
C ILE A 50 10.13 3.53 14.14
N THR A 51 9.43 3.51 15.27
CA THR A 51 9.19 2.28 16.04
C THR A 51 7.75 1.84 15.83
N ILE A 52 7.54 0.56 15.56
CA ILE A 52 6.22 -0.02 15.35
C ILE A 52 6.03 -1.28 16.20
N THR A 53 4.86 -1.43 16.82
CA THR A 53 4.55 -2.64 17.58
C THR A 53 4.02 -3.76 16.69
N ASN A 54 4.34 -5.01 17.02
CA ASN A 54 3.79 -6.19 16.32
C ASN A 54 2.25 -6.24 16.35
N GLY A 55 1.63 -5.80 17.45
CA GLY A 55 0.17 -5.74 17.56
C GLY A 55 -0.47 -4.81 16.53
N LEU A 56 0.17 -3.67 16.23
CA LEU A 56 -0.29 -2.77 15.19
C LEU A 56 -0.10 -3.40 13.79
N LEU A 57 1.06 -3.99 13.50
CA LEU A 57 1.31 -4.67 12.21
C LEU A 57 0.24 -5.73 11.92
N MET A 58 -0.09 -6.56 12.90
CA MET A 58 -1.13 -7.59 12.77
C MET A 58 -2.49 -6.97 12.42
N LYS A 59 -2.89 -5.89 13.12
CA LYS A 59 -4.17 -5.21 12.89
C LYS A 59 -4.25 -4.52 11.52
N LEU A 60 -3.15 -3.91 11.07
CA LEU A 60 -3.04 -3.30 9.74
C LEU A 60 -3.22 -4.36 8.65
N ILE A 61 -2.51 -5.49 8.76
CA ILE A 61 -2.61 -6.60 7.79
C ILE A 61 -4.02 -7.19 7.75
N GLN A 62 -4.65 -7.43 8.91
CA GLN A 62 -6.03 -7.92 9.00
C GLN A 62 -7.04 -6.99 8.32
N ASN A 63 -6.76 -5.68 8.32
CA ASN A 63 -7.56 -4.65 7.66
C ASN A 63 -7.15 -4.37 6.20
N LYS A 64 -6.29 -5.23 5.64
CA LYS A 64 -5.79 -5.15 4.26
C LYS A 64 -5.06 -3.82 3.99
N THR A 65 -4.44 -3.24 5.03
CA THR A 65 -3.60 -2.05 4.90
C THR A 65 -2.25 -2.43 4.30
N ALA A 66 -1.85 -1.73 3.25
CA ALA A 66 -0.53 -1.81 2.67
C ALA A 66 0.51 -1.14 3.56
N VAL A 67 1.47 -1.90 4.10
CA VAL A 67 2.60 -1.36 4.86
C VAL A 67 3.82 -1.31 3.95
N ILE A 68 4.34 -0.12 3.70
CA ILE A 68 5.46 0.15 2.80
C ILE A 68 6.60 0.73 3.63
N THR A 69 7.82 0.24 3.46
CA THR A 69 9.03 0.87 4.02
C THR A 69 9.86 1.51 2.93
N CYS A 70 10.54 2.61 3.25
CA CYS A 70 11.49 3.25 2.36
C CYS A 70 12.94 2.99 2.79
N ASP A 71 13.86 3.15 1.85
CA ASP A 71 15.30 3.14 2.10
C ASP A 71 15.84 4.55 2.45
N GLN A 72 17.17 4.68 2.55
CA GLN A 72 17.86 5.94 2.83
C GLN A 72 17.71 6.99 1.73
N GLN A 73 17.30 6.59 0.52
CA GLN A 73 17.03 7.50 -0.60
C GLN A 73 15.56 7.93 -0.63
N HIS A 74 14.78 7.63 0.42
CA HIS A 74 13.35 7.92 0.50
C HIS A 74 12.53 7.13 -0.52
N MET A 75 13.08 6.04 -1.06
CA MET A 75 12.43 5.22 -2.09
C MET A 75 11.76 3.99 -1.46
N PRO A 76 10.50 3.67 -1.82
CA PRO A 76 9.85 2.44 -1.39
C PRO A 76 10.69 1.20 -1.74
N CYS A 77 11.11 0.45 -0.73
CA CYS A 77 12.02 -0.70 -0.88
C CYS A 77 11.40 -2.03 -0.43
N SER A 78 10.31 -1.98 0.36
CA SER A 78 9.59 -3.20 0.74
C SER A 78 8.09 -2.97 0.90
N PHE A 79 7.35 -4.08 0.83
CA PHE A 79 5.92 -4.15 1.08
C PHE A 79 5.63 -5.35 1.97
N LEU A 80 4.87 -5.15 3.05
CA LEU A 80 4.49 -6.25 3.94
C LEU A 80 3.33 -7.05 3.33
N GLN A 81 3.66 -8.23 2.79
CA GLN A 81 2.68 -9.12 2.18
C GLN A 81 2.13 -10.14 3.21
N PRO A 82 0.80 -10.23 3.41
CA PRO A 82 0.23 -11.31 4.19
C PRO A 82 0.48 -12.68 3.55
N LEU A 83 1.07 -13.60 4.31
CA LEU A 83 1.26 -15.00 3.90
C LEU A 83 -0.02 -15.82 4.03
N VAL A 84 -0.85 -15.48 5.02
CA VAL A 84 -2.14 -16.13 5.29
C VAL A 84 -3.27 -15.13 5.17
N GLY A 85 -4.40 -15.59 4.67
CA GLY A 85 -5.64 -14.82 4.65
C GLY A 85 -6.85 -15.74 4.57
N HIS A 86 -8.03 -15.14 4.41
CA HIS A 86 -9.30 -15.87 4.41
C HIS A 86 -9.50 -16.69 3.13
N SER A 87 -10.57 -17.51 3.10
CA SER A 87 -10.93 -18.39 1.99
C SER A 87 -10.83 -17.76 0.61
N GLU A 88 -11.26 -16.50 0.45
CA GLU A 88 -11.16 -15.79 -0.84
C GLU A 88 -9.72 -15.63 -1.35
N GLN A 89 -8.71 -15.50 -0.47
CA GLN A 89 -7.30 -15.43 -0.92
C GLN A 89 -6.89 -16.74 -1.58
N SER A 90 -7.20 -17.87 -0.94
CA SER A 90 -6.92 -19.20 -1.48
C SER A 90 -7.68 -19.45 -2.79
N GLU A 91 -8.93 -18.98 -2.88
CA GLU A 91 -9.72 -19.04 -4.11
C GLU A 91 -9.09 -18.22 -5.25
N ARG A 92 -8.70 -16.97 -4.98
CA ARG A 92 -8.03 -16.10 -5.97
C ARG A 92 -6.72 -16.69 -6.47
N ILE A 93 -5.90 -17.22 -5.56
CA ILE A 93 -4.63 -17.89 -5.91
C ILE A 93 -4.91 -19.09 -6.82
N ARG A 94 -5.95 -19.89 -6.52
CA ARG A 94 -6.34 -21.03 -7.35
C ARG A 94 -6.71 -20.61 -8.77
N TYR A 95 -7.53 -19.55 -8.92
CA TYR A 95 -7.88 -19.00 -10.23
C TYR A 95 -6.67 -18.45 -10.98
N GLN A 96 -5.73 -17.80 -10.28
CA GLN A 96 -4.50 -17.32 -10.87
C GLN A 96 -3.64 -18.46 -11.42
N LEU A 97 -3.51 -19.56 -10.67
CA LEU A 97 -2.76 -20.76 -11.07
C LEU A 97 -3.43 -21.49 -12.24
N SER A 98 -4.76 -21.60 -12.23
CA SER A 98 -5.52 -22.30 -13.27
C SER A 98 -5.78 -21.46 -14.53
N ALA A 99 -5.42 -20.17 -14.53
CA ALA A 99 -5.61 -19.28 -15.66
C ALA A 99 -4.96 -19.85 -16.93
N SER A 100 -5.74 -19.96 -18.00
CA SER A 100 -5.27 -20.49 -19.28
C SER A 100 -4.24 -19.54 -19.93
N LEU A 101 -3.37 -20.09 -20.76
CA LEU A 101 -2.43 -19.28 -21.53
C LEU A 101 -3.13 -18.28 -22.47
N PRO A 102 -4.20 -18.64 -23.22
CA PRO A 102 -4.97 -17.67 -24.01
C PRO A 102 -5.54 -16.52 -23.17
N LEU A 103 -6.10 -16.81 -22.00
CA LEU A 103 -6.63 -15.77 -21.11
C LEU A 103 -5.53 -14.80 -20.67
N LYS A 104 -4.38 -15.33 -20.22
CA LYS A 104 -3.22 -14.51 -19.82
C LYS A 104 -2.74 -13.61 -20.95
N LYS A 105 -2.65 -14.13 -22.19
CA LYS A 105 -2.25 -13.35 -23.38
C LYS A 105 -3.25 -12.24 -23.70
N ASN A 106 -4.55 -12.55 -23.68
CA ASN A 106 -5.60 -11.58 -23.98
C ASN A 106 -5.65 -10.45 -22.94
N LEU A 107 -5.50 -10.76 -21.66
CA LEU A 107 -5.46 -9.75 -20.58
C LEU A 107 -4.22 -8.86 -20.69
N TRP A 108 -3.07 -9.44 -21.01
CA TRP A 108 -1.84 -8.68 -21.24
C TRP A 108 -1.96 -7.77 -22.46
N GLN A 109 -2.49 -8.27 -23.58
CA GLN A 109 -2.71 -7.49 -24.80
C GLN A 109 -3.57 -6.26 -24.52
N GLN A 110 -4.71 -6.43 -23.84
CA GLN A 110 -5.58 -5.31 -23.44
C GLN A 110 -4.85 -4.26 -22.62
N THR A 111 -4.03 -4.70 -21.65
CA THR A 111 -3.23 -3.79 -20.81
C THR A 111 -2.22 -3.00 -21.63
N VAL A 112 -1.55 -3.64 -22.59
CA VAL A 112 -0.56 -3.00 -23.46
C VAL A 112 -1.21 -2.05 -24.46
N GLN A 113 -2.36 -2.41 -25.04
CA GLN A 113 -3.11 -1.52 -25.94
C GLN A 113 -3.48 -0.21 -25.24
N VAL A 114 -4.09 -0.29 -24.05
CA VAL A 114 -4.45 0.90 -23.26
C VAL A 114 -3.21 1.70 -22.87
N LYS A 115 -2.10 1.04 -22.52
CA LYS A 115 -0.82 1.74 -22.27
C LYS A 115 -0.38 2.55 -23.49
N ILE A 116 -0.39 1.97 -24.68
CA ILE A 116 0.03 2.64 -25.93
C ILE A 116 -0.89 3.82 -26.24
N GLU A 117 -2.20 3.63 -26.11
CA GLU A 117 -3.18 4.71 -26.29
C GLU A 117 -2.95 5.87 -25.32
N ASN A 118 -2.64 5.57 -24.05
CA ASN A 118 -2.30 6.58 -23.06
C ASN A 118 -0.99 7.32 -23.41
N GLN A 119 0.00 6.62 -23.94
CA GLN A 119 1.25 7.23 -24.40
C GLN A 119 1.02 8.15 -25.60
N ALA A 120 0.23 7.71 -26.58
CA ALA A 120 -0.15 8.52 -27.73
C ALA A 120 -0.90 9.78 -27.31
N ARG A 121 -1.90 9.64 -26.43
CA ARG A 121 -2.64 10.78 -25.86
C ARG A 121 -1.72 11.77 -25.17
N HIS A 122 -0.77 11.27 -24.37
CA HIS A 122 0.21 12.13 -23.71
C HIS A 122 1.07 12.92 -24.70
N LEU A 123 1.50 12.32 -25.81
CA LEU A 123 2.26 13.02 -26.84
C LEU A 123 1.42 14.11 -27.53
N LEU A 124 0.17 13.80 -27.88
CA LEU A 124 -0.77 14.77 -28.47
C LEU A 124 -1.02 15.95 -27.52
N GLU A 125 -1.23 15.70 -26.22
CA GLU A 125 -1.38 16.76 -25.20
C GLU A 125 -0.14 17.66 -25.09
N ARG A 126 1.04 17.15 -25.46
CA ARG A 126 2.31 17.90 -25.50
C ARG A 126 2.57 18.54 -26.87
N GLY A 127 1.63 18.49 -27.81
CA GLY A 127 1.78 19.02 -29.17
C GLY A 127 2.78 18.23 -30.02
N ARG A 128 3.06 16.97 -29.66
CA ARG A 128 3.93 16.07 -30.41
C ARG A 128 3.08 15.11 -31.24
N ASN A 129 3.55 14.76 -32.43
CA ASN A 129 2.93 13.70 -33.22
C ASN A 129 3.03 12.38 -32.46
N ALA A 130 1.92 11.66 -32.42
CA ALA A 130 1.77 10.36 -31.75
C ALA A 130 1.66 9.24 -32.78
#